data_AF-A0A951UX03-F1
#
_entry.id   AF-A0A951UX03-F1
#
_cell.length_a   1.000
_cell.length_b   1.000
_cell.length_c   1.000
_cell.angle_alpha   90.00
_cell.angle_beta   90.00
_cell.angle_gamma   90.00
#
_symmetry.space_group_name_H-M   'P 1'
#
loop_
_entity.id
_entity.type
_entity.pdbx_description
1 polymer ?
#
loop_
_entity_poly.entity_id
_entity_poly.type
_entity_poly.pdbx_seq_one_letter_code
_entity_poly.pdbx_strand_id
1 'polypeptide(L)'
;MVSTSTIRFSQFNASLNRNAEGQLVTDLSTPNNAQAKAVAEIIQRSNPDVLLINEFDYVQSNPQQPVQLFQQNYLSVSQNGATPVNYPHVYIAPSNTGIASGFDLNNNGVTVTTPGAAGYGDDSFGFGNFPGQFGMLLLSKYPIDTANVRTFQNFLWKDMPDSLLSTVATPGSSTPWYSPEEQAVLRLSSKSHWDVPVKINGETVHVLVSHPTPPTFDGTEDRNGKRNSDEIRFWADYITPGKGNYIYDDKGNKGGVAGGSSFVIMGDQNADPSDGDSFNNAILQLLQNPNINTNSTPTSAGGPQQAGLQGGQNPNHKGNPAFDTADFSDNPPGNLRTDYVLPSTDLQITDSKVFWPVNTDPTFPLVGTFNATLPGGFPSSDHRLVYADVQVGATEAAKTISNTGFLGQTTFATGFTPTNAAGTVNGTSVPLGGLSGVTYDATNNRYYAISDDRSSNARFYTFTVNPATISTAGVTFTNATGLKDASGNSFVANSLDPEGIALTKNGTIFVSSEGEVRPDLGSTRVTNPFIKEFSLTTGQEIGSLPVPKKFLPVVQDTNNSGTVNAGDTQTSGIRNNLAFESLT
;
A
#
# COMPACT_ATOMS: atom_id res chain seq x y z
N MET A 1 -4.74 28.91 9.64
CA MET A 1 -4.79 27.44 9.65
C MET A 1 -3.52 26.95 9.00
N VAL A 2 -2.76 26.09 9.68
CA VAL A 2 -1.65 25.38 9.01
C VAL A 2 -2.33 24.40 8.06
N SER A 3 -2.31 24.68 6.75
CA SER A 3 -2.75 23.70 5.76
C SER A 3 -1.76 22.55 5.80
N THR A 4 -2.17 21.40 6.33
CA THR A 4 -1.40 20.17 6.15
C THR A 4 -1.61 19.74 4.70
N SER A 5 -0.53 19.68 3.93
CA SER A 5 -0.55 19.13 2.57
C SER A 5 -0.69 17.62 2.59
N THR A 6 -0.31 16.94 3.67
CA THR A 6 -0.57 15.52 3.89
C THR A 6 -2.02 15.28 4.28
N ILE A 7 -2.69 14.40 3.55
CA ILE A 7 -4.09 14.01 3.73
C ILE A 7 -4.16 12.50 3.85
N ARG A 8 -4.80 12.01 4.91
CA ARG A 8 -5.03 10.58 5.10
C ARG A 8 -6.32 10.12 4.43
N PHE A 9 -6.17 9.33 3.37
CA PHE A 9 -7.26 8.58 2.77
C PHE A 9 -7.29 7.19 3.37
N SER A 10 -8.46 6.74 3.80
CA SER A 10 -8.63 5.44 4.44
C SER A 10 -9.86 4.71 3.92
N GLN A 11 -9.75 3.40 3.87
CA GLN A 11 -10.86 2.50 3.67
C GLN A 11 -10.94 1.53 4.86
N PHE A 12 -12.16 1.18 5.25
CA PHE A 12 -12.42 0.15 6.23
C PHE A 12 -13.73 -0.56 5.91
N ASN A 13 -13.69 -1.80 5.44
CA ASN A 13 -14.85 -2.68 5.56
C ASN A 13 -15.04 -2.96 7.06
N ALA A 14 -16.09 -2.39 7.64
CA ALA A 14 -16.26 -2.37 9.09
C ALA A 14 -17.29 -3.40 9.58
N SER A 15 -17.88 -4.18 8.66
CA SER A 15 -18.94 -5.17 8.94
C SER A 15 -20.04 -4.61 9.85
N LEU A 16 -20.38 -3.33 9.65
CA LEU A 16 -21.50 -2.64 10.31
C LEU A 16 -22.80 -2.89 9.53
N ASN A 17 -22.95 -4.08 8.98
CA ASN A 17 -24.16 -4.61 8.38
C ASN A 17 -24.88 -5.52 9.38
N ARG A 18 -26.16 -5.78 9.16
CA ARG A 18 -26.96 -6.66 10.02
C ARG A 18 -27.80 -7.63 9.21
N ASN A 19 -28.33 -8.64 9.89
CA ASN A 19 -29.17 -9.68 9.27
C ASN A 19 -30.62 -9.25 9.08
N ALA A 20 -31.04 -8.14 9.67
CA ALA A 20 -32.39 -7.59 9.56
C ALA A 20 -32.38 -6.09 9.29
N GLU A 21 -33.32 -5.65 8.44
CA GLU A 21 -33.51 -4.24 8.09
C GLU A 21 -33.73 -3.40 9.36
N GLY A 22 -33.01 -2.27 9.48
CA GLY A 22 -33.10 -1.36 10.62
C GLY A 22 -32.41 -1.84 11.90
N GLN A 23 -31.85 -3.06 11.94
CA GLN A 23 -31.11 -3.53 13.11
C GLN A 23 -29.85 -2.69 13.37
N LEU A 24 -29.16 -2.21 12.32
CA LEU A 24 -28.00 -1.33 12.50
C LEU A 24 -28.36 -0.06 13.26
N VAL A 25 -29.49 0.56 12.92
CA VAL A 25 -30.02 1.74 13.63
C VAL A 25 -30.27 1.42 15.10
N THR A 26 -30.84 0.24 15.39
CA THR A 26 -31.10 -0.20 16.77
C THR A 26 -29.79 -0.34 17.56
N ASP A 27 -28.79 -1.00 16.98
CA ASP A 27 -27.49 -1.22 17.62
C ASP A 27 -26.72 0.08 17.84
N LEU A 28 -26.77 1.01 16.88
CA LEU A 28 -26.11 2.30 16.97
C LEU A 28 -26.86 3.30 17.85
N SER A 29 -28.13 3.05 18.19
CA SER A 29 -28.97 3.97 18.98
C SER A 29 -28.48 4.18 20.42
N THR A 30 -27.70 3.23 20.94
CA THR A 30 -27.05 3.32 22.26
C THR A 30 -25.54 3.35 22.08
N PRO A 31 -24.75 3.83 23.05
CA PRO A 31 -23.30 3.81 22.99
C PRO A 31 -22.71 2.48 23.51
N ASN A 32 -23.42 1.35 23.39
CA ASN A 32 -23.07 0.09 24.07
C ASN A 32 -22.71 -1.06 23.13
N ASN A 33 -22.90 -0.93 21.80
CA ASN A 33 -22.54 -1.99 20.87
C ASN A 33 -21.01 -2.17 20.85
N ALA A 34 -20.54 -3.36 21.21
CA ALA A 34 -19.11 -3.64 21.38
C ALA A 34 -18.34 -3.53 20.05
N GLN A 35 -18.91 -4.04 18.95
CA GLN A 35 -18.31 -3.97 17.62
C GLN A 35 -18.15 -2.53 17.17
N ALA A 36 -19.21 -1.72 17.27
CA ALA A 36 -19.17 -0.31 16.89
C ALA A 36 -18.17 0.51 17.73
N LYS A 37 -17.95 0.16 19.01
CA LYS A 37 -16.86 0.76 19.82
C LYS A 37 -15.48 0.39 19.28
N ALA A 38 -15.24 -0.88 18.96
CA ALA A 38 -13.96 -1.33 18.42
C ALA A 38 -13.66 -0.65 17.08
N VAL A 39 -14.64 -0.62 16.17
CA VAL A 39 -14.55 0.10 14.89
C VAL A 39 -14.25 1.59 15.11
N ALA A 40 -15.00 2.26 15.99
CA ALA A 40 -14.78 3.67 16.27
C ALA A 40 -13.40 3.96 16.88
N GLU A 41 -12.90 3.09 17.76
CA GLU A 41 -11.55 3.25 18.33
C GLU A 41 -10.46 3.13 17.26
N ILE A 42 -10.58 2.16 16.34
CA ILE A 42 -9.65 2.01 15.21
C ILE A 42 -9.65 3.28 14.36
N ILE A 43 -10.83 3.82 14.05
CA ILE A 43 -10.97 5.07 13.29
C ILE A 43 -10.37 6.25 14.07
N GLN A 44 -10.61 6.36 15.38
CA GLN A 44 -10.07 7.44 16.21
C GLN A 44 -8.54 7.42 16.29
N ARG A 45 -7.94 6.23 16.41
CA ARG A 45 -6.48 6.05 16.44
C ARG A 45 -5.84 6.28 15.08
N SER A 46 -6.53 5.90 14.00
CA SER A 46 -6.08 6.12 12.63
C SER A 46 -6.31 7.55 12.16
N ASN A 47 -7.27 8.26 12.74
CA ASN A 47 -7.68 9.64 12.42
C ASN A 47 -7.74 9.98 10.91
N PRO A 48 -8.47 9.20 10.07
CA PRO A 48 -8.61 9.50 8.65
C PRO A 48 -9.10 10.93 8.37
N ASP A 49 -8.71 11.50 7.25
CA ASP A 49 -9.26 12.77 6.76
C ASP A 49 -10.42 12.55 5.79
N VAL A 50 -10.29 11.51 4.97
CA VAL A 50 -11.35 10.97 4.10
C VAL A 50 -11.43 9.47 4.38
N LEU A 51 -12.59 8.99 4.79
CA LEU A 51 -12.84 7.60 5.18
C LEU A 51 -13.99 7.01 4.37
N LEU A 52 -13.71 5.94 3.64
CA LEU A 52 -14.73 5.03 3.13
C LEU A 52 -14.97 3.91 4.14
N ILE A 53 -16.24 3.69 4.49
CA ILE A 53 -16.70 2.53 5.24
C ILE A 53 -17.50 1.64 4.29
N ASN A 54 -17.03 0.42 4.06
CA ASN A 54 -17.81 -0.63 3.40
C ASN A 54 -18.61 -1.42 4.46
N GLU A 55 -19.68 -2.07 4.01
CA GLU A 55 -20.63 -2.79 4.86
C GLU A 55 -21.27 -1.93 5.94
N PHE A 56 -21.80 -0.79 5.53
CA PHE A 56 -22.62 0.07 6.37
C PHE A 56 -24.06 0.07 5.83
N ASP A 57 -25.00 -0.56 6.56
CA ASP A 57 -26.37 -0.70 6.07
C ASP A 57 -27.02 0.67 5.76
N TYR A 58 -27.63 0.75 4.58
CA TYR A 58 -28.37 1.89 4.10
C TYR A 58 -29.86 1.75 4.45
N VAL A 59 -30.45 2.80 5.02
CA VAL A 59 -31.87 2.82 5.42
C VAL A 59 -32.64 3.79 4.53
N GLN A 60 -33.38 3.28 3.55
CA GLN A 60 -34.06 4.10 2.53
C GLN A 60 -35.02 5.14 3.13
N SER A 61 -35.73 4.81 4.21
CA SER A 61 -36.70 5.71 4.84
C SER A 61 -36.03 6.89 5.55
N ASN A 62 -34.80 6.72 6.04
CA ASN A 62 -34.00 7.76 6.68
C ASN A 62 -32.49 7.47 6.57
N PRO A 63 -31.87 7.78 5.40
CA PRO A 63 -30.49 7.40 5.13
C PRO A 63 -29.47 7.97 6.13
N GLN A 64 -29.76 9.14 6.71
CA GLN A 64 -28.83 9.84 7.60
C GLN A 64 -28.87 9.30 9.04
N GLN A 65 -29.94 8.62 9.45
CA GLN A 65 -30.11 8.15 10.82
C GLN A 65 -28.97 7.26 11.33
N PRO A 66 -28.60 6.15 10.67
CA PRO A 66 -27.50 5.31 11.15
C PRO A 66 -26.17 6.08 11.20
N VAL A 67 -25.94 6.99 10.24
CA VAL A 67 -24.72 7.82 10.21
C VAL A 67 -24.65 8.76 11.41
N GLN A 68 -25.76 9.45 11.72
CA GLN A 68 -25.85 10.35 12.87
C GLN A 68 -25.63 9.61 14.18
N LEU A 69 -26.24 8.43 14.35
CA LEU A 69 -26.07 7.60 15.53
C LEU A 69 -24.63 7.11 15.69
N PHE A 70 -23.99 6.67 14.59
CA PHE A 70 -22.58 6.28 14.62
C PHE A 70 -21.66 7.44 15.01
N GLN A 71 -21.87 8.62 14.40
CA GLN A 71 -21.07 9.80 14.73
C GLN A 71 -21.27 10.25 16.18
N GLN A 72 -22.51 10.29 16.66
CA GLN A 72 -22.86 10.81 17.98
C GLN A 72 -22.43 9.87 19.11
N ASN A 73 -22.73 8.58 18.99
CA ASN A 73 -22.56 7.63 20.09
C ASN A 73 -21.18 6.97 20.12
N TYR A 74 -20.43 7.01 19.01
CA TYR A 74 -19.18 6.27 18.87
C TYR A 74 -18.02 7.15 18.40
N LEU A 75 -18.09 7.78 17.23
CA LEU A 75 -16.95 8.54 16.69
C LEU A 75 -16.62 9.81 17.50
N SER A 76 -17.65 10.52 17.97
CA SER A 76 -17.51 11.74 18.80
C SER A 76 -17.28 11.45 20.29
N VAL A 77 -17.24 10.17 20.68
CA VAL A 77 -17.04 9.72 22.06
C VAL A 77 -15.72 8.99 22.16
N SER A 78 -14.84 9.40 23.08
CA SER A 78 -13.53 8.76 23.23
C SER A 78 -13.69 7.27 23.57
N GLN A 79 -13.07 6.41 22.77
CA GLN A 79 -12.95 4.98 23.05
C GLN A 79 -11.58 4.71 23.66
N ASN A 80 -11.54 4.23 24.90
CA ASN A 80 -10.30 3.87 25.62
C ASN A 80 -9.18 4.95 25.55
N GLY A 81 -9.58 6.22 25.68
CA GLY A 81 -8.65 7.37 25.66
C GLY A 81 -8.21 7.81 24.26
N ALA A 82 -8.68 7.18 23.19
CA ALA A 82 -8.46 7.64 21.82
C ALA A 82 -9.18 8.99 21.58
N THR A 83 -8.58 9.86 20.76
CA THR A 83 -9.14 11.19 20.50
C THR A 83 -10.38 11.05 19.61
N PRO A 84 -11.54 11.60 20.00
CA PRO A 84 -12.72 11.61 19.15
C PRO A 84 -12.46 12.23 17.78
N VAL A 85 -13.17 11.74 16.77
CA VAL A 85 -13.11 12.26 15.40
C VAL A 85 -14.48 12.77 14.97
N ASN A 86 -14.47 13.80 14.11
CA ASN A 86 -15.68 14.43 13.61
C ASN A 86 -15.57 14.61 12.09
N TYR A 87 -16.63 14.22 11.37
CA TYR A 87 -16.71 14.30 9.92
C TYR A 87 -17.91 15.16 9.51
N PRO A 88 -17.72 16.48 9.31
CA PRO A 88 -18.81 17.40 8.97
C PRO A 88 -19.41 17.13 7.59
N HIS A 89 -18.73 16.39 6.72
CA HIS A 89 -19.18 16.07 5.37
C HIS A 89 -19.41 14.57 5.22
N VAL A 90 -20.59 14.22 4.76
CA VAL A 90 -21.07 12.84 4.66
C VAL A 90 -21.66 12.63 3.27
N TYR A 91 -21.32 11.50 2.66
CA TYR A 91 -22.04 10.99 1.50
C TYR A 91 -22.46 9.53 1.74
N ILE A 92 -23.75 9.28 1.57
CA ILE A 92 -24.39 7.97 1.69
C ILE A 92 -25.48 7.88 0.63
N ALA A 93 -25.55 6.77 -0.07
CA ALA A 93 -26.47 6.56 -1.19
C ALA A 93 -26.92 5.09 -1.27
N PRO A 94 -28.01 4.78 -1.99
CA PRO A 94 -28.46 3.41 -2.23
C PRO A 94 -27.39 2.53 -2.90
N SER A 95 -27.47 1.22 -2.66
CA SER A 95 -26.71 0.17 -3.34
C SER A 95 -27.66 -0.82 -4.04
N ASN A 96 -27.13 -1.67 -4.91
CA ASN A 96 -27.88 -2.75 -5.58
C ASN A 96 -28.15 -3.96 -4.68
N THR A 97 -27.52 -3.99 -3.50
CA THR A 97 -27.67 -5.06 -2.55
C THR A 97 -29.10 -5.18 -2.06
N GLY A 98 -29.63 -6.40 -2.17
CA GLY A 98 -30.97 -6.75 -1.71
C GLY A 98 -32.09 -6.03 -2.43
N ILE A 99 -31.85 -5.45 -3.61
CA ILE A 99 -32.90 -4.97 -4.51
C ILE A 99 -33.32 -6.14 -5.40
N ALA A 100 -34.56 -6.62 -5.26
CA ALA A 100 -35.10 -7.70 -6.08
C ALA A 100 -34.97 -7.39 -7.58
N SER A 101 -34.42 -8.32 -8.35
CA SER A 101 -34.30 -8.18 -9.82
C SER A 101 -35.63 -8.47 -10.53
N GLY A 102 -36.47 -9.30 -9.92
CA GLY A 102 -37.67 -9.87 -10.55
C GLY A 102 -37.42 -11.11 -11.40
N PHE A 103 -36.21 -11.67 -11.36
CA PHE A 103 -35.78 -12.84 -12.12
C PHE A 103 -35.14 -13.91 -11.20
N ASP A 104 -35.15 -15.16 -11.65
CA ASP A 104 -34.43 -16.29 -11.02
C ASP A 104 -32.96 -16.26 -11.48
N LEU A 105 -32.11 -15.53 -10.75
CA LEU A 105 -30.72 -15.28 -11.17
C LEU A 105 -29.78 -16.44 -10.84
N ASN A 106 -30.21 -17.36 -9.98
CA ASN A 106 -29.44 -18.56 -9.61
C ASN A 106 -29.93 -19.84 -10.31
N ASN A 107 -30.94 -19.75 -11.18
CA ASN A 107 -31.53 -20.85 -11.95
C ASN A 107 -32.02 -22.02 -11.07
N ASN A 108 -32.58 -21.74 -9.89
CA ASN A 108 -33.11 -22.78 -9.01
C ASN A 108 -34.59 -23.14 -9.29
N GLY A 109 -35.22 -22.45 -10.24
CA GLY A 109 -36.61 -22.61 -10.65
C GLY A 109 -37.62 -21.75 -9.88
N VAL A 110 -37.16 -20.84 -9.01
CA VAL A 110 -38.00 -20.00 -8.16
C VAL A 110 -37.47 -18.57 -8.15
N THR A 111 -38.33 -17.61 -8.52
CA THR A 111 -38.04 -16.19 -8.32
C THR A 111 -38.55 -15.71 -6.96
N VAL A 112 -37.66 -15.15 -6.13
CA VAL A 112 -37.97 -14.66 -4.79
C VAL A 112 -37.84 -13.14 -4.73
N THR A 113 -38.96 -12.44 -4.53
CA THR A 113 -39.00 -10.95 -4.49
C THR A 113 -39.38 -10.36 -3.14
N THR A 114 -39.53 -11.19 -2.10
CA THR A 114 -39.91 -10.74 -0.75
C THR A 114 -38.69 -10.65 0.16
N PRO A 115 -38.31 -9.46 0.66
CA PRO A 115 -37.17 -9.30 1.58
C PRO A 115 -37.25 -10.24 2.78
N GLY A 116 -36.11 -10.83 3.16
CA GLY A 116 -35.97 -11.78 4.26
C GLY A 116 -36.46 -13.20 3.98
N ALA A 117 -37.10 -13.47 2.84
CA ALA A 117 -37.44 -14.83 2.44
C ALA A 117 -36.18 -15.63 2.05
N ALA A 118 -36.18 -16.95 2.27
CA ALA A 118 -35.09 -17.82 1.82
C ALA A 118 -34.92 -17.73 0.30
N GLY A 119 -33.69 -17.52 -0.17
CA GLY A 119 -33.36 -17.32 -1.58
C GLY A 119 -33.48 -15.88 -2.09
N TYR A 120 -34.00 -14.93 -1.29
CA TYR A 120 -34.18 -13.53 -1.72
C TYR A 120 -32.88 -12.86 -2.17
N GLY A 121 -31.78 -13.10 -1.46
CA GLY A 121 -30.48 -12.53 -1.80
C GLY A 121 -29.96 -13.02 -3.15
N ASP A 122 -30.22 -14.28 -3.49
CA ASP A 122 -29.73 -14.89 -4.73
C ASP A 122 -30.38 -14.30 -6.00
N ASP A 123 -31.61 -13.78 -5.87
CA ASP A 123 -32.38 -13.14 -6.96
C ASP A 123 -32.34 -11.61 -6.95
N SER A 124 -31.54 -11.02 -6.06
CA SER A 124 -31.33 -9.58 -6.00
C SER A 124 -30.23 -9.12 -6.97
N PHE A 125 -30.27 -7.85 -7.43
CA PHE A 125 -29.24 -7.31 -8.32
C PHE A 125 -27.82 -7.41 -7.74
N GLY A 126 -27.69 -7.32 -6.41
CA GLY A 126 -26.55 -7.82 -5.65
C GLY A 126 -27.04 -8.53 -4.40
N PHE A 127 -26.30 -9.53 -3.94
CA PHE A 127 -26.71 -10.37 -2.82
C PHE A 127 -26.92 -9.56 -1.54
N GLY A 128 -28.13 -9.64 -0.99
CA GLY A 128 -28.50 -9.13 0.33
C GLY A 128 -29.94 -9.51 0.69
N ASN A 129 -30.21 -9.66 1.98
CA ASN A 129 -31.50 -10.12 2.50
C ASN A 129 -32.58 -9.03 2.55
N PHE A 130 -32.18 -7.76 2.39
CA PHE A 130 -33.07 -6.61 2.32
C PHE A 130 -32.38 -5.46 1.56
N PRO A 131 -33.14 -4.54 0.94
CA PRO A 131 -32.57 -3.39 0.22
C PRO A 131 -31.67 -2.55 1.12
N GLY A 132 -30.42 -2.34 0.69
CA GLY A 132 -29.46 -1.49 1.40
C GLY A 132 -28.57 -2.22 2.40
N GLN A 133 -28.72 -3.52 2.59
CA GLN A 133 -27.73 -4.32 3.34
C GLN A 133 -26.33 -4.14 2.71
N PHE A 134 -25.25 -4.24 3.49
CA PHE A 134 -23.87 -4.16 2.96
C PHE A 134 -23.54 -2.87 2.18
N GLY A 135 -24.23 -1.77 2.52
CA GLY A 135 -24.05 -0.47 1.87
C GLY A 135 -22.67 0.15 2.10
N MET A 136 -22.52 1.40 1.70
CA MET A 136 -21.27 2.16 1.85
C MET A 136 -21.54 3.53 2.47
N LEU A 137 -20.53 4.08 3.13
CA LEU A 137 -20.57 5.39 3.76
C LEU A 137 -19.23 6.11 3.52
N LEU A 138 -19.26 7.31 2.95
CA LEU A 138 -18.09 8.17 2.86
C LEU A 138 -18.21 9.30 3.89
N LEU A 139 -17.18 9.43 4.71
CA LEU A 139 -17.01 10.47 5.72
C LEU A 139 -15.80 11.34 5.37
N SER A 140 -15.91 12.65 5.49
CA SER A 140 -14.80 13.56 5.19
C SER A 140 -14.74 14.74 6.13
N LYS A 141 -13.51 15.11 6.50
CA LYS A 141 -13.20 16.40 7.15
C LYS A 141 -13.24 17.57 6.16
N TYR A 142 -13.22 17.28 4.86
CA TYR A 142 -13.20 18.25 3.78
C TYR A 142 -14.53 18.28 3.01
N PRO A 143 -14.91 19.43 2.41
CA PRO A 143 -16.18 19.54 1.70
C PRO A 143 -16.32 18.56 0.54
N ILE A 144 -17.45 17.85 0.51
CA ILE A 144 -17.87 17.03 -0.62
C ILE A 144 -18.66 17.90 -1.61
N ASP A 145 -18.27 17.86 -2.88
CA ASP A 145 -18.97 18.55 -3.97
C ASP A 145 -20.16 17.71 -4.44
N THR A 146 -21.22 17.68 -3.61
CA THR A 146 -22.40 16.83 -3.80
C THR A 146 -23.13 17.06 -5.11
N ALA A 147 -23.03 18.27 -5.68
CA ALA A 147 -23.64 18.61 -6.96
C ALA A 147 -23.02 17.81 -8.13
N ASN A 148 -21.73 17.51 -8.02
CA ASN A 148 -20.93 16.84 -9.06
C ASN A 148 -20.67 15.36 -8.77
N VAL A 149 -21.29 14.78 -7.75
CA VAL A 149 -21.21 13.34 -7.48
C VAL A 149 -21.87 12.56 -8.62
N ARG A 150 -21.17 11.51 -9.07
CA ARG A 150 -21.67 10.53 -10.03
C ARG A 150 -21.80 9.17 -9.36
N THR A 151 -22.94 8.52 -9.58
CA THR A 151 -23.20 7.16 -9.13
C THR A 151 -23.43 6.28 -10.35
N PHE A 152 -23.01 5.02 -10.27
CA PHE A 152 -23.13 4.06 -11.36
C PHE A 152 -23.89 2.81 -10.90
N GLN A 153 -24.95 3.02 -10.11
CA GLN A 153 -25.77 1.95 -9.57
C GLN A 153 -26.47 1.19 -10.69
N ASN A 154 -27.03 1.88 -11.68
CA ASN A 154 -27.86 1.29 -12.73
C ASN A 154 -27.11 0.96 -14.02
N PHE A 155 -25.79 1.16 -14.06
CA PHE A 155 -24.98 0.80 -15.23
C PHE A 155 -25.09 -0.70 -15.50
N LEU A 156 -25.52 -1.09 -16.71
CA LEU A 156 -25.78 -2.49 -17.06
C LEU A 156 -24.49 -3.23 -17.39
N TRP A 157 -24.37 -4.48 -16.93
CA TRP A 157 -23.18 -5.29 -17.18
C TRP A 157 -22.96 -5.55 -18.67
N LYS A 158 -24.05 -5.83 -19.42
CA LYS A 158 -24.00 -6.02 -20.88
C LYS A 158 -23.53 -4.80 -21.68
N ASP A 159 -23.61 -3.59 -21.12
CA ASP A 159 -23.26 -2.35 -21.83
C ASP A 159 -21.74 -2.08 -21.80
N MET A 160 -21.00 -2.86 -21.02
CA MET A 160 -19.54 -2.85 -21.02
C MET A 160 -18.99 -3.55 -22.27
N PRO A 161 -18.12 -2.90 -23.06
CA PRO A 161 -17.49 -3.53 -24.23
C PRO A 161 -16.71 -4.78 -23.83
N ASP A 162 -16.90 -5.85 -24.58
CA ASP A 162 -16.26 -7.16 -24.35
C ASP A 162 -16.47 -7.68 -22.92
N SER A 163 -17.65 -7.43 -22.35
CA SER A 163 -17.99 -7.88 -21.00
C SER A 163 -17.93 -9.40 -20.86
N LEU A 164 -17.43 -9.84 -19.71
CA LEU A 164 -17.42 -11.24 -19.30
C LEU A 164 -18.81 -11.83 -19.06
N LEU A 165 -19.87 -11.01 -18.93
CA LEU A 165 -21.26 -11.48 -18.86
C LEU A 165 -21.57 -12.47 -20.00
N SER A 166 -21.10 -12.16 -21.21
CA SER A 166 -21.31 -12.98 -22.41
C SER A 166 -20.66 -14.37 -22.32
N THR A 167 -19.74 -14.57 -21.38
CA THR A 167 -18.99 -15.81 -21.16
C THR A 167 -19.52 -16.62 -19.96
N VAL A 168 -20.54 -16.11 -19.26
CA VAL A 168 -21.20 -16.85 -18.18
C VAL A 168 -22.18 -17.83 -18.80
N ALA A 169 -21.90 -19.13 -18.65
CA ALA A 169 -22.68 -20.20 -19.25
C ALA A 169 -23.00 -21.29 -18.23
N THR A 170 -24.09 -22.02 -18.44
CA THR A 170 -24.43 -23.20 -17.64
C THR A 170 -23.27 -24.21 -17.66
N PRO A 171 -22.82 -24.73 -16.50
CA PRO A 171 -21.71 -25.67 -16.42
C PRO A 171 -21.81 -26.83 -17.41
N GLY A 172 -20.75 -27.05 -18.19
CA GLY A 172 -20.68 -28.12 -19.18
C GLY A 172 -21.43 -27.85 -20.50
N SER A 173 -21.91 -26.63 -20.74
CA SER A 173 -22.59 -26.24 -21.98
C SER A 173 -22.14 -24.87 -22.51
N SER A 174 -22.61 -24.50 -23.70
CA SER A 174 -22.47 -23.14 -24.25
C SER A 174 -23.73 -22.28 -24.07
N THR A 175 -24.74 -22.79 -23.36
CA THR A 175 -25.97 -22.06 -23.08
C THR A 175 -25.65 -20.94 -22.08
N PRO A 176 -25.96 -19.66 -22.39
CA PRO A 176 -25.78 -18.57 -21.46
C PRO A 176 -26.51 -18.84 -20.14
N TRP A 177 -25.89 -18.49 -19.02
CA TRP A 177 -26.50 -18.66 -17.70
C TRP A 177 -27.72 -17.77 -17.54
N TYR A 178 -27.61 -16.51 -18.00
CA TYR A 178 -28.67 -15.53 -17.90
C TYR A 178 -29.47 -15.46 -19.19
N SER A 179 -30.81 -15.40 -19.07
CA SER A 179 -31.71 -15.17 -20.21
C SER A 179 -31.47 -13.78 -20.85
N PRO A 180 -31.88 -13.55 -22.11
CA PRO A 180 -31.82 -12.23 -22.72
C PRO A 180 -32.53 -11.14 -21.89
N GLU A 181 -33.64 -11.48 -21.23
CA GLU A 181 -34.40 -10.60 -20.37
C GLU A 181 -33.63 -10.24 -19.08
N GLU A 182 -32.96 -11.21 -18.46
CA GLU A 182 -32.07 -10.96 -17.31
C GLU A 182 -30.88 -10.10 -17.70
N GLN A 183 -30.20 -10.43 -18.81
CA GLN A 183 -29.07 -9.64 -19.31
C GLN A 183 -29.47 -8.19 -19.59
N ALA A 184 -30.73 -7.94 -19.99
CA ALA A 184 -31.24 -6.60 -20.26
C ALA A 184 -31.36 -5.71 -19.02
N VAL A 185 -31.44 -6.30 -17.82
CA VAL A 185 -31.62 -5.56 -16.56
C VAL A 185 -30.45 -5.72 -15.59
N LEU A 186 -29.59 -6.72 -15.76
CA LEU A 186 -28.53 -7.03 -14.81
C LEU A 186 -27.48 -5.91 -14.77
N ARG A 187 -27.35 -5.30 -13.59
CA ARG A 187 -26.44 -4.19 -13.31
C ARG A 187 -25.02 -4.71 -13.11
N LEU A 188 -24.00 -3.97 -13.54
CA LEU A 188 -22.60 -4.33 -13.30
C LEU A 188 -22.29 -4.32 -11.81
N SER A 189 -22.47 -3.16 -11.17
CA SER A 189 -22.23 -3.00 -9.74
C SER A 189 -23.11 -3.94 -8.92
N SER A 190 -22.54 -4.78 -8.07
CA SER A 190 -23.28 -5.59 -7.10
C SER A 190 -23.70 -4.77 -5.88
N LYS A 191 -22.86 -3.82 -5.44
CA LYS A 191 -23.21 -2.80 -4.44
C LYS A 191 -23.37 -1.45 -5.14
N SER A 192 -22.27 -0.73 -5.38
CA SER A 192 -22.26 0.48 -6.22
C SER A 192 -20.82 0.91 -6.55
N HIS A 193 -20.70 1.76 -7.56
CA HIS A 193 -19.52 2.59 -7.82
C HIS A 193 -19.93 4.06 -7.67
N TRP A 194 -19.11 4.87 -6.98
CA TRP A 194 -19.32 6.31 -6.84
C TRP A 194 -18.03 7.07 -7.19
N ASP A 195 -18.16 8.14 -7.97
CA ASP A 195 -17.15 9.19 -8.09
C ASP A 195 -17.61 10.38 -7.23
N VAL A 196 -16.91 10.60 -6.12
CA VAL A 196 -17.24 11.63 -5.12
C VAL A 196 -16.13 12.68 -5.09
N PRO A 197 -16.31 13.86 -5.73
CA PRO A 197 -15.29 14.89 -5.71
C PRO A 197 -15.22 15.57 -4.33
N VAL A 198 -14.03 15.63 -3.75
CA VAL A 198 -13.77 16.28 -2.45
C VAL A 198 -12.84 17.48 -2.66
N LYS A 199 -13.19 18.62 -2.06
CA LYS A 199 -12.41 19.87 -2.17
C LYS A 199 -11.40 19.94 -1.03
N ILE A 200 -10.12 19.76 -1.37
CA ILE A 200 -9.02 19.68 -0.41
C ILE A 200 -7.98 20.73 -0.79
N ASN A 201 -7.67 21.65 0.12
CA ASN A 201 -6.67 22.71 -0.10
C ASN A 201 -6.88 23.53 -1.39
N GLY A 202 -8.13 23.65 -1.87
CA GLY A 202 -8.46 24.37 -3.12
C GLY A 202 -8.44 23.51 -4.38
N GLU A 203 -7.99 22.26 -4.29
CA GLU A 203 -7.97 21.28 -5.37
C GLU A 203 -9.15 20.31 -5.23
N THR A 204 -9.50 19.64 -6.33
CA THR A 204 -10.51 18.58 -6.34
C THR A 204 -9.81 17.25 -6.45
N VAL A 205 -10.00 16.39 -5.45
CA VAL A 205 -9.59 14.98 -5.53
C VAL A 205 -10.86 14.14 -5.71
N HIS A 206 -10.89 13.36 -6.78
CA HIS A 206 -11.97 12.41 -7.04
C HIS A 206 -11.80 11.18 -6.16
N VAL A 207 -12.74 10.95 -5.24
CA VAL A 207 -12.74 9.77 -4.39
C VAL A 207 -13.59 8.71 -5.07
N LEU A 208 -12.93 7.75 -5.72
CA LEU A 208 -13.55 6.72 -6.55
C LEU A 208 -13.78 5.48 -5.69
N VAL A 209 -15.01 5.25 -5.26
CA VAL A 209 -15.31 4.22 -4.24
C VAL A 209 -16.20 3.12 -4.76
N SER A 210 -15.87 1.88 -4.40
CA SER A 210 -16.67 0.70 -4.75
C SER A 210 -16.62 -0.37 -3.66
N HIS A 211 -17.54 -1.32 -3.79
CA HIS A 211 -17.53 -2.59 -3.08
C HIS A 211 -18.00 -3.66 -4.07
N PRO A 212 -17.10 -4.21 -4.90
CA PRO A 212 -17.43 -5.27 -5.85
C PRO A 212 -17.97 -6.54 -5.17
N THR A 213 -18.44 -7.48 -5.98
CA THR A 213 -18.87 -8.78 -5.46
C THR A 213 -17.67 -9.61 -5.00
N PRO A 214 -17.75 -10.34 -3.88
CA PRO A 214 -16.80 -11.41 -3.59
C PRO A 214 -16.76 -12.39 -4.78
N PRO A 215 -15.58 -12.84 -5.25
CA PRO A 215 -15.45 -13.69 -6.43
C PRO A 215 -15.76 -15.17 -6.16
N THR A 216 -16.57 -15.47 -5.15
CA THR A 216 -16.88 -16.83 -4.67
C THR A 216 -18.39 -16.97 -4.44
N PHE A 217 -18.84 -18.05 -3.81
CA PHE A 217 -20.27 -18.36 -3.54
C PHE A 217 -21.09 -18.72 -4.79
N ASP A 218 -20.44 -19.29 -5.80
CA ASP A 218 -21.04 -19.80 -7.04
C ASP A 218 -20.31 -21.05 -7.56
N GLY A 219 -20.77 -21.59 -8.69
CA GLY A 219 -20.23 -22.80 -9.29
C GLY A 219 -19.17 -22.52 -10.36
N THR A 220 -18.88 -23.55 -11.16
CA THR A 220 -17.87 -23.48 -12.24
C THR A 220 -18.23 -22.52 -13.38
N GLU A 221 -19.45 -21.98 -13.39
CA GLU A 221 -19.85 -20.88 -14.27
C GLU A 221 -19.09 -19.56 -13.98
N ASP A 222 -18.61 -19.40 -12.74
CA ASP A 222 -17.83 -18.26 -12.23
C ASP A 222 -18.50 -16.91 -12.51
N ARG A 223 -19.76 -16.76 -12.07
CA ARG A 223 -20.55 -15.53 -12.20
C ARG A 223 -19.90 -14.40 -11.43
N ASN A 224 -19.52 -14.68 -10.20
CA ASN A 224 -19.05 -13.72 -9.23
C ASN A 224 -17.60 -13.33 -9.51
N GLY A 225 -16.69 -14.26 -9.85
CA GLY A 225 -15.33 -13.89 -10.24
C GLY A 225 -15.30 -13.08 -11.53
N LYS A 226 -16.11 -13.44 -12.54
CA LYS A 226 -16.23 -12.64 -13.79
C LYS A 226 -16.86 -11.27 -13.56
N ARG A 227 -17.90 -11.17 -12.71
CA ARG A 227 -18.53 -9.89 -12.38
C ARG A 227 -17.56 -9.00 -11.59
N ASN A 228 -16.87 -9.54 -10.58
CA ASN A 228 -15.83 -8.84 -9.83
C ASN A 228 -14.74 -8.29 -10.77
N SER A 229 -14.32 -9.09 -11.75
CA SER A 229 -13.31 -8.68 -12.73
C SER A 229 -13.75 -7.49 -13.57
N ASP A 230 -15.00 -7.48 -14.06
CA ASP A 230 -15.55 -6.35 -14.81
C ASP A 230 -15.88 -5.14 -13.92
N GLU A 231 -16.26 -5.35 -12.64
CA GLU A 231 -16.42 -4.27 -11.65
C GLU A 231 -15.07 -3.57 -11.38
N ILE A 232 -13.97 -4.32 -11.25
CA ILE A 232 -12.63 -3.72 -11.09
C ILE A 232 -12.17 -3.04 -12.39
N ARG A 233 -12.41 -3.68 -13.53
CA ARG A 233 -12.10 -3.11 -14.85
C ARG A 233 -12.83 -1.78 -15.09
N PHE A 234 -14.05 -1.63 -14.57
CA PHE A 234 -14.80 -0.38 -14.63
C PHE A 234 -13.93 0.81 -14.19
N TRP A 235 -13.24 0.70 -13.05
CA TRP A 235 -12.35 1.77 -12.59
C TRP A 235 -11.13 1.95 -13.47
N ALA A 236 -10.52 0.85 -13.93
CA ALA A 236 -9.37 0.91 -14.84
C ALA A 236 -9.72 1.68 -16.13
N ASP A 237 -10.89 1.42 -16.71
CA ASP A 237 -11.40 2.11 -17.90
C ASP A 237 -11.85 3.56 -17.58
N TYR A 238 -12.44 3.80 -16.40
CA TYR A 238 -12.89 5.13 -15.96
C TYR A 238 -11.75 6.14 -15.80
N ILE A 239 -10.59 5.71 -15.28
CA ILE A 239 -9.43 6.58 -15.07
C ILE A 239 -8.52 6.70 -16.30
N THR A 240 -8.67 5.82 -17.28
CA THR A 240 -7.80 5.78 -18.45
C THR A 240 -8.37 6.66 -19.57
N PRO A 241 -7.64 7.71 -20.01
CA PRO A 241 -8.14 8.62 -21.05
C PRO A 241 -8.60 7.86 -22.31
N GLY A 242 -9.85 8.12 -22.72
CA GLY A 242 -10.46 7.52 -23.91
C GLY A 242 -11.03 6.11 -23.76
N LYS A 243 -10.85 5.44 -22.61
CA LYS A 243 -11.41 4.10 -22.36
C LYS A 243 -12.82 4.14 -21.78
N GLY A 244 -13.10 5.06 -20.86
CA GLY A 244 -14.40 5.19 -20.20
C GLY A 244 -15.56 5.78 -21.02
N ASN A 245 -15.46 5.89 -22.35
CA ASN A 245 -16.50 6.53 -23.20
C ASN A 245 -17.86 5.82 -23.16
N TYR A 246 -17.87 4.52 -22.86
CA TYR A 246 -19.08 3.71 -22.75
C TYR A 246 -19.78 3.88 -21.40
N ILE A 247 -19.06 4.36 -20.38
CA ILE A 247 -19.55 4.50 -19.02
C ILE A 247 -20.55 5.64 -18.95
N TYR A 248 -21.72 5.39 -18.37
CA TYR A 248 -22.74 6.38 -18.06
C TYR A 248 -23.13 6.30 -16.59
N ASP A 249 -23.32 7.45 -15.96
CA ASP A 249 -23.83 7.53 -14.58
C ASP A 249 -25.36 7.41 -14.53
N ASP A 250 -25.92 7.35 -13.33
CA ASP A 250 -27.36 7.23 -13.09
C ASP A 250 -28.18 8.44 -13.57
N LYS A 251 -27.52 9.55 -13.91
CA LYS A 251 -28.13 10.74 -14.55
C LYS A 251 -27.97 10.74 -16.07
N GLY A 252 -27.31 9.71 -16.63
CA GLY A 252 -27.05 9.55 -18.06
C GLY A 252 -25.82 10.30 -18.57
N ASN A 253 -25.00 10.93 -17.71
CA ASN A 253 -23.77 11.59 -18.17
C ASN A 253 -22.72 10.54 -18.52
N LYS A 254 -22.10 10.70 -19.70
CA LYS A 254 -21.14 9.75 -20.25
C LYS A 254 -19.69 10.17 -20.03
N GLY A 255 -18.80 9.17 -20.01
CA GLY A 255 -17.35 9.35 -19.98
C GLY A 255 -16.72 9.04 -18.63
N GLY A 256 -15.40 8.85 -18.67
CA GLY A 256 -14.54 8.66 -17.49
C GLY A 256 -14.24 9.97 -16.75
N VAL A 257 -13.33 9.90 -15.78
CA VAL A 257 -12.75 11.10 -15.16
C VAL A 257 -11.95 11.88 -16.21
N ALA A 258 -11.88 13.19 -16.08
CA ALA A 258 -11.07 14.01 -16.98
C ALA A 258 -9.58 13.65 -16.86
N GLY A 259 -8.86 13.64 -17.99
CA GLY A 259 -7.42 13.37 -17.99
C GLY A 259 -6.67 14.42 -17.17
N GLY A 260 -5.77 13.96 -16.29
CA GLY A 260 -5.02 14.82 -15.37
C GLY A 260 -5.75 15.17 -14.07
N SER A 261 -6.97 14.65 -13.85
CA SER A 261 -7.61 14.76 -12.54
C SER A 261 -6.88 13.93 -11.50
N SER A 262 -6.70 14.49 -10.30
CA SER A 262 -6.26 13.76 -9.12
C SER A 262 -7.39 12.87 -8.60
N PHE A 263 -7.08 11.63 -8.25
CA PHE A 263 -8.06 10.70 -7.69
C PHE A 263 -7.44 9.76 -6.65
N VAL A 264 -8.29 9.18 -5.81
CA VAL A 264 -7.94 8.04 -4.95
C VAL A 264 -9.04 7.00 -5.10
N ILE A 265 -8.68 5.82 -5.60
CA ILE A 265 -9.59 4.67 -5.60
C ILE A 265 -9.56 4.03 -4.22
N MET A 266 -10.73 3.82 -3.62
CA MET A 266 -10.85 3.19 -2.31
C MET A 266 -11.96 2.13 -2.29
N GLY A 267 -11.72 1.00 -1.65
CA GLY A 267 -12.76 -0.01 -1.45
C GLY A 267 -12.20 -1.37 -1.06
N ASP A 268 -13.05 -2.17 -0.46
CA ASP A 268 -12.91 -3.63 -0.50
C ASP A 268 -13.19 -4.07 -1.94
N GLN A 269 -12.13 -4.35 -2.69
CA GLN A 269 -12.20 -4.82 -4.07
C GLN A 269 -12.43 -6.33 -4.17
N ASN A 270 -12.42 -7.05 -3.04
CA ASN A 270 -12.63 -8.49 -2.98
C ASN A 270 -11.65 -9.32 -3.85
N ALA A 271 -10.51 -8.75 -4.21
CA ALA A 271 -9.57 -9.39 -5.13
C ALA A 271 -8.13 -9.24 -4.62
N ASP A 272 -7.52 -10.39 -4.33
CA ASP A 272 -6.11 -10.51 -3.98
C ASP A 272 -5.25 -10.68 -5.25
N PRO A 273 -4.03 -10.11 -5.30
CA PRO A 273 -3.18 -10.20 -6.49
C PRO A 273 -2.53 -11.56 -6.73
N SER A 274 -2.59 -12.52 -5.80
CA SER A 274 -1.82 -13.77 -5.84
C SER A 274 -2.54 -15.01 -5.32
N ASP A 275 -3.34 -14.88 -4.26
CA ASP A 275 -3.80 -15.99 -3.41
C ASP A 275 -5.32 -16.18 -3.40
N GLY A 276 -6.09 -15.19 -3.86
CA GLY A 276 -7.55 -15.23 -3.88
C GLY A 276 -8.16 -15.80 -5.17
N ASP A 277 -9.47 -16.05 -5.15
CA ASP A 277 -10.22 -16.71 -6.22
C ASP A 277 -10.67 -15.77 -7.35
N SER A 278 -10.17 -14.54 -7.41
CA SER A 278 -10.59 -13.57 -8.44
C SER A 278 -10.27 -14.07 -9.86
N PHE A 279 -11.22 -13.91 -10.78
CA PHE A 279 -11.01 -14.28 -12.18
C PHE A 279 -9.84 -13.51 -12.77
N ASN A 280 -8.82 -14.26 -13.24
CA ASN A 280 -7.61 -13.74 -13.87
C ASN A 280 -6.85 -12.69 -13.05
N ASN A 281 -6.82 -12.81 -11.71
CA ASN A 281 -6.16 -11.84 -10.82
C ASN A 281 -6.67 -10.41 -11.07
N ALA A 282 -7.98 -10.23 -11.02
CA ALA A 282 -8.69 -9.05 -11.50
C ALA A 282 -8.08 -7.72 -11.02
N ILE A 283 -7.59 -7.67 -9.78
CA ILE A 283 -7.03 -6.47 -9.18
C ILE A 283 -5.75 -5.95 -9.86
N LEU A 284 -5.03 -6.81 -10.60
CA LEU A 284 -3.86 -6.38 -11.36
C LEU A 284 -4.21 -5.34 -12.44
N GLN A 285 -5.47 -5.29 -12.88
CA GLN A 285 -5.97 -4.25 -13.78
C GLN A 285 -5.84 -2.84 -13.19
N LEU A 286 -5.89 -2.70 -11.86
CA LEU A 286 -5.62 -1.45 -11.16
C LEU A 286 -4.14 -1.35 -10.73
N LEU A 287 -3.59 -2.41 -10.12
CA LEU A 287 -2.22 -2.35 -9.59
C LEU A 287 -1.13 -2.15 -10.65
N GLN A 288 -1.42 -2.52 -11.91
CA GLN A 288 -0.52 -2.34 -13.05
C GLN A 288 -0.93 -1.16 -13.95
N ASN A 289 -1.98 -0.41 -13.59
CA ASN A 289 -2.42 0.74 -14.38
C ASN A 289 -1.41 1.90 -14.24
N PRO A 290 -0.89 2.46 -15.34
CA PRO A 290 0.13 3.51 -15.29
C PRO A 290 -0.36 4.85 -14.72
N ASN A 291 -1.66 5.03 -14.52
CA ASN A 291 -2.23 6.23 -13.90
C ASN A 291 -2.38 6.12 -12.38
N ILE A 292 -2.04 4.96 -11.78
CA ILE A 292 -2.14 4.72 -10.34
C ILE A 292 -0.74 4.70 -9.71
N ASN A 293 -0.59 5.41 -8.59
CA ASN A 293 0.63 5.37 -7.78
C ASN A 293 0.64 4.12 -6.88
N THR A 294 1.42 3.12 -7.27
CA THR A 294 1.63 1.89 -6.48
C THR A 294 3.02 1.81 -5.84
N ASN A 295 3.75 2.93 -5.76
CA ASN A 295 5.13 2.97 -5.22
C ASN A 295 5.22 2.63 -3.72
N SER A 296 4.10 2.63 -3.01
CA SER A 296 4.00 2.16 -1.63
C SER A 296 2.79 1.25 -1.49
N THR A 297 3.01 0.05 -0.95
CA THR A 297 1.93 -0.86 -0.58
C THR A 297 1.75 -0.81 0.94
N PRO A 298 0.54 -0.56 1.46
CA PRO A 298 0.27 -0.59 2.89
C PRO A 298 0.74 -1.90 3.52
N THR A 299 1.39 -1.82 4.69
CA THR A 299 1.87 -3.01 5.41
C THR A 299 1.41 -3.04 6.86
N SER A 300 1.46 -4.23 7.46
CA SER A 300 1.36 -4.43 8.90
C SER A 300 2.37 -5.44 9.43
N ALA A 301 2.66 -5.35 10.73
CA ALA A 301 3.39 -6.39 11.45
C ALA A 301 2.48 -7.52 11.94
N GLY A 302 1.18 -7.26 12.10
CA GLY A 302 0.18 -8.22 12.53
C GLY A 302 -0.14 -9.28 11.48
N GLY A 303 -0.26 -8.92 10.20
CA GLY A 303 -0.56 -9.87 9.11
C GLY A 303 0.35 -11.11 9.10
N PRO A 304 1.69 -10.95 9.02
CA PRO A 304 2.62 -12.08 9.08
C PRO A 304 2.56 -12.86 10.39
N GLN A 305 2.33 -12.18 11.52
CA GLN A 305 2.22 -12.84 12.82
C GLN A 305 0.98 -13.74 12.85
N GLN A 306 -0.17 -13.22 12.42
CA GLN A 306 -1.44 -13.93 12.44
C GLN A 306 -1.44 -15.08 11.44
N ALA A 307 -1.00 -14.85 10.20
CA ALA A 307 -0.77 -15.89 9.20
C ALA A 307 0.08 -17.06 9.74
N GLY A 308 1.17 -16.75 10.48
CA GLY A 308 2.04 -17.76 11.07
C GLY A 308 1.46 -18.48 12.30
N LEU A 309 0.70 -17.78 13.15
CA LEU A 309 0.10 -18.35 14.36
C LEU A 309 -1.12 -19.21 14.05
N GLN A 310 -1.94 -18.78 13.10
CA GLN A 310 -3.20 -19.43 12.78
C GLN A 310 -3.03 -20.59 11.78
N GLY A 311 -2.07 -20.48 10.86
CA GLY A 311 -1.75 -21.54 9.91
C GLY A 311 -2.88 -21.77 8.89
N GLY A 312 -3.37 -23.00 8.77
CA GLY A 312 -4.43 -23.37 7.81
C GLY A 312 -4.01 -23.19 6.35
N GLN A 313 -4.71 -22.32 5.60
CA GLN A 313 -4.33 -22.00 4.22
C GLN A 313 -3.16 -21.03 4.10
N ASN A 314 -2.90 -20.19 5.10
CA ASN A 314 -1.86 -19.16 5.04
C ASN A 314 -0.45 -19.69 4.65
N PRO A 315 0.01 -20.89 5.09
CA PRO A 315 1.31 -21.44 4.67
C PRO A 315 1.39 -21.78 3.17
N ASN A 316 0.26 -21.90 2.47
CA ASN A 316 0.19 -22.17 1.04
C ASN A 316 0.15 -20.89 0.19
N HIS A 317 -0.01 -19.72 0.81
CA HIS A 317 -0.06 -18.43 0.12
C HIS A 317 1.31 -18.05 -0.42
N LYS A 318 1.31 -17.38 -1.58
CA LYS A 318 2.48 -16.89 -2.31
C LYS A 318 2.71 -15.41 -2.04
N GLY A 319 1.66 -14.66 -1.77
CA GLY A 319 1.71 -13.26 -1.38
C GLY A 319 2.49 -13.06 -0.09
N ASN A 320 3.02 -11.86 0.09
CA ASN A 320 3.66 -11.50 1.35
C ASN A 320 2.56 -11.11 2.36
N PRO A 321 2.39 -11.83 3.48
CA PRO A 321 1.31 -11.59 4.42
C PRO A 321 1.40 -10.24 5.14
N ALA A 322 2.50 -9.49 4.96
CA ALA A 322 2.59 -8.10 5.38
C ALA A 322 1.58 -7.20 4.66
N PHE A 323 1.11 -7.61 3.48
CA PHE A 323 0.16 -6.87 2.65
C PHE A 323 -1.30 -7.27 2.89
N ASP A 324 -1.56 -8.31 3.68
CA ASP A 324 -2.91 -8.79 3.94
C ASP A 324 -3.73 -7.71 4.68
N THR A 325 -4.99 -7.59 4.28
CA THR A 325 -5.93 -6.60 4.80
C THR A 325 -7.17 -7.24 5.41
N ALA A 326 -7.37 -8.54 5.23
CA ALA A 326 -8.49 -9.30 5.78
C ALA A 326 -8.04 -10.69 6.26
N ASP A 327 -8.78 -11.22 7.23
CA ASP A 327 -8.64 -12.57 7.79
C ASP A 327 -9.99 -13.28 7.64
N PHE A 328 -10.10 -14.16 6.65
CA PHE A 328 -11.34 -14.90 6.36
C PHE A 328 -11.41 -16.25 7.09
N SER A 329 -10.77 -16.35 8.27
CA SER A 329 -10.48 -17.60 8.97
C SER A 329 -9.51 -18.51 8.20
N ASP A 330 -9.00 -19.54 8.87
CA ASP A 330 -7.92 -20.37 8.33
C ASP A 330 -8.38 -21.60 7.53
N ASN A 331 -9.71 -21.77 7.40
CA ASN A 331 -10.28 -22.53 6.30
C ASN A 331 -10.24 -21.66 5.04
N PRO A 332 -10.09 -22.22 3.82
CA PRO A 332 -9.99 -21.40 2.61
C PRO A 332 -10.97 -20.22 2.60
N PRO A 333 -10.49 -18.98 2.36
CA PRO A 333 -9.19 -18.68 1.73
C PRO A 333 -8.03 -18.29 2.67
N GLY A 334 -8.18 -18.16 3.99
CA GLY A 334 -7.10 -17.58 4.82
C GLY A 334 -7.02 -16.05 4.74
N ASN A 335 -5.85 -15.49 5.06
CA ASN A 335 -5.61 -14.04 5.00
C ASN A 335 -5.35 -13.60 3.56
N LEU A 336 -5.93 -12.47 3.16
CA LEU A 336 -5.83 -11.92 1.82
C LEU A 336 -5.69 -10.39 1.84
N ARG A 337 -5.18 -9.82 0.74
CA ARG A 337 -5.25 -8.39 0.44
C ARG A 337 -6.45 -8.10 -0.44
N THR A 338 -7.56 -7.69 0.17
CA THR A 338 -8.81 -7.37 -0.53
C THR A 338 -9.16 -5.89 -0.48
N ASP A 339 -8.53 -5.12 0.40
CA ASP A 339 -8.81 -3.71 0.66
C ASP A 339 -7.74 -2.78 0.09
N TYR A 340 -8.19 -1.70 -0.56
CA TYR A 340 -7.31 -0.85 -1.35
C TYR A 340 -7.54 0.63 -1.10
N VAL A 341 -6.45 1.39 -1.05
CA VAL A 341 -6.37 2.85 -1.17
C VAL A 341 -5.29 3.15 -2.21
N LEU A 342 -5.71 3.58 -3.40
CA LEU A 342 -4.87 3.68 -4.59
C LEU A 342 -4.94 5.10 -5.19
N PRO A 343 -3.99 5.98 -4.83
CA PRO A 343 -3.91 7.34 -5.35
C PRO A 343 -3.49 7.37 -6.82
N SER A 344 -3.82 8.45 -7.53
CA SER A 344 -3.29 8.75 -8.86
C SER A 344 -1.79 9.09 -8.83
N THR A 345 -1.12 9.00 -9.98
CA THR A 345 0.34 9.17 -10.08
C THR A 345 0.88 10.54 -9.68
N ASP A 346 0.07 11.58 -9.73
CA ASP A 346 0.42 12.93 -9.27
C ASP A 346 0.42 13.06 -7.73
N LEU A 347 -0.28 12.16 -7.02
CA LEU A 347 -0.39 12.20 -5.57
C LEU A 347 0.74 11.38 -4.92
N GLN A 348 1.69 12.07 -4.28
CA GLN A 348 2.79 11.42 -3.58
C GLN A 348 2.32 10.73 -2.29
N ILE A 349 2.59 9.43 -2.15
CA ILE A 349 2.40 8.69 -0.90
C ILE A 349 3.58 8.97 0.05
N THR A 350 3.27 9.39 1.27
CA THR A 350 4.25 9.69 2.33
C THR A 350 4.26 8.70 3.48
N ASP A 351 3.14 8.02 3.72
CA ASP A 351 3.02 6.90 4.65
C ASP A 351 1.85 6.02 4.17
N SER A 352 1.88 4.73 4.49
CA SER A 352 0.75 3.84 4.22
C SER A 352 0.82 2.62 5.12
N LYS A 353 -0.32 2.22 5.72
CA LYS A 353 -0.38 1.09 6.67
C LYS A 353 -1.70 0.36 6.62
N VAL A 354 -1.64 -0.90 7.05
CA VAL A 354 -2.80 -1.67 7.47
C VAL A 354 -2.85 -1.63 9.00
N PHE A 355 -4.00 -1.30 9.59
CA PHE A 355 -4.21 -1.36 11.03
C PHE A 355 -4.37 -2.83 11.46
N TRP A 356 -3.25 -3.51 11.55
CA TRP A 356 -3.17 -4.87 12.08
C TRP A 356 -1.95 -4.94 13.01
N PRO A 357 -2.11 -4.57 14.28
CA PRO A 357 -1.02 -4.62 15.23
C PRO A 357 -0.66 -6.08 15.58
N VAL A 358 0.50 -6.29 16.21
CA VAL A 358 0.88 -7.59 16.78
C VAL A 358 0.13 -7.85 18.08
N ASN A 359 -0.02 -9.11 18.48
CA ASN A 359 -0.79 -9.52 19.68
C ASN A 359 -0.30 -8.97 21.03
N THR A 360 0.92 -8.45 21.09
CA THR A 360 1.46 -7.76 22.28
C THR A 360 1.10 -6.27 22.33
N ASP A 361 0.59 -5.72 21.24
CA ASP A 361 0.15 -4.32 21.18
C ASP A 361 -1.18 -4.16 21.94
N PRO A 362 -1.33 -3.10 22.76
CA PRO A 362 -2.56 -2.86 23.51
C PRO A 362 -3.80 -2.63 22.64
N THR A 363 -3.63 -2.34 21.34
CA THR A 363 -4.71 -2.16 20.36
C THR A 363 -5.07 -3.44 19.60
N PHE A 364 -4.33 -4.54 19.78
CA PHE A 364 -4.67 -5.83 19.19
C PHE A 364 -6.08 -6.34 19.54
N PRO A 365 -6.61 -6.17 20.77
CA PRO A 365 -7.98 -6.58 21.08
C PRO A 365 -9.06 -5.96 20.19
N LEU A 366 -8.76 -4.86 19.46
CA LEU A 366 -9.68 -4.25 18.52
C LEU A 366 -9.86 -5.07 17.23
N VAL A 367 -8.81 -5.78 16.81
CA VAL A 367 -8.84 -6.64 15.61
C VAL A 367 -8.93 -8.12 15.98
N GLY A 368 -8.35 -8.52 17.11
CA GLY A 368 -8.44 -9.85 17.70
C GLY A 368 -7.90 -10.99 16.82
N THR A 369 -8.23 -12.20 17.24
CA THR A 369 -8.14 -13.43 16.45
C THR A 369 -9.56 -13.92 16.17
N PHE A 370 -9.72 -14.77 15.15
CA PHE A 370 -11.02 -15.36 14.84
C PHE A 370 -11.67 -16.02 16.07
N ASN A 371 -12.92 -15.67 16.33
CA ASN A 371 -13.76 -16.22 17.36
C ASN A 371 -15.21 -16.31 16.86
N ALA A 372 -15.66 -17.52 16.55
CA ALA A 372 -17.00 -17.80 16.04
C ALA A 372 -18.15 -17.37 16.97
N THR A 373 -17.89 -17.02 18.23
CA THR A 373 -18.94 -16.48 19.12
C THR A 373 -19.23 -14.99 18.87
N LEU A 374 -18.35 -14.30 18.15
CA LEU A 374 -18.53 -12.89 17.79
C LEU A 374 -19.30 -12.77 16.47
N PRO A 375 -20.18 -11.76 16.32
CA PRO A 375 -20.74 -11.42 15.02
C PRO A 375 -19.60 -11.16 14.01
N GLY A 376 -19.60 -11.87 12.87
CA GLY A 376 -18.54 -11.75 11.87
C GLY A 376 -17.18 -12.34 12.28
N GLY A 377 -17.10 -13.04 13.42
CA GLY A 377 -15.87 -13.73 13.84
C GLY A 377 -14.79 -12.87 14.50
N PHE A 378 -14.90 -11.54 14.50
CA PHE A 378 -13.87 -10.65 15.05
C PHE A 378 -14.46 -9.52 15.92
N PRO A 379 -13.66 -8.89 16.79
CA PRO A 379 -14.14 -7.80 17.65
C PRO A 379 -14.64 -6.57 16.88
N SER A 380 -14.03 -6.23 15.75
CA SER A 380 -14.45 -5.13 14.87
C SER A 380 -14.97 -5.64 13.53
N SER A 381 -14.10 -6.23 12.72
CA SER A 381 -14.38 -6.82 11.41
C SER A 381 -13.34 -7.89 11.08
N ASP A 382 -13.65 -8.79 10.17
CA ASP A 382 -12.70 -9.67 9.47
C ASP A 382 -11.73 -8.89 8.57
N HIS A 383 -12.08 -7.68 8.16
CA HIS A 383 -11.19 -6.74 7.48
C HIS A 383 -10.43 -5.83 8.44
N ARG A 384 -9.41 -5.14 7.92
CA ARG A 384 -8.56 -4.20 8.65
C ARG A 384 -8.64 -2.84 7.96
N LEU A 385 -8.60 -1.76 8.74
CA LEU A 385 -8.50 -0.42 8.18
C LEU A 385 -7.19 -0.26 7.41
N VAL A 386 -7.28 0.20 6.17
CA VAL A 386 -6.12 0.51 5.30
C VAL A 386 -6.07 2.01 5.04
N TYR A 387 -4.87 2.60 5.05
CA TYR A 387 -4.72 4.00 4.68
C TYR A 387 -3.47 4.30 3.87
N ALA A 388 -3.54 5.41 3.14
CA ALA A 388 -2.41 6.11 2.55
C ALA A 388 -2.46 7.60 2.90
N ASP A 389 -1.32 8.13 3.35
CA ASP A 389 -1.09 9.55 3.57
C ASP A 389 -0.50 10.16 2.30
N VAL A 390 -1.28 11.01 1.63
CA VAL A 390 -0.93 11.56 0.32
C VAL A 390 -0.76 13.06 0.38
N GLN A 391 0.15 13.61 -0.42
CA GLN A 391 0.27 15.05 -0.57
C GLN A 391 -0.80 15.56 -1.55
N VAL A 392 -1.65 16.51 -1.10
CA VAL A 392 -2.69 17.18 -1.91
C VAL A 392 -2.51 18.70 -1.83
N GLY A 393 -2.64 19.39 -2.96
CA GLY A 393 -2.31 20.81 -3.09
C GLY A 393 -1.01 21.02 -3.87
N ALA A 394 -0.59 22.28 -3.99
CA ALA A 394 0.69 22.69 -4.55
C ALA A 394 1.87 22.05 -3.78
N THR A 395 2.20 20.82 -4.16
CA THR A 395 3.49 20.21 -3.93
C THR A 395 4.48 20.91 -4.83
N GLU A 396 5.72 21.12 -4.37
CA GLU A 396 6.77 21.38 -5.36
C GLU A 396 6.71 20.22 -6.35
N ALA A 397 6.55 20.54 -7.63
CA ALA A 397 6.48 19.54 -8.67
C ALA A 397 7.60 18.53 -8.44
N ALA A 398 7.25 17.25 -8.30
CA ALA A 398 8.25 16.20 -8.37
C ALA A 398 9.06 16.50 -9.64
N LYS A 399 10.37 16.74 -9.48
CA LYS A 399 11.22 17.04 -10.63
C LYS A 399 11.33 15.76 -11.43
N THR A 400 10.40 15.52 -12.35
CA THR A 400 10.52 14.46 -13.34
C THR A 400 11.74 14.80 -14.18
N ILE A 401 12.80 14.02 -14.02
CA ILE A 401 13.95 14.10 -14.91
C ILE A 401 13.51 13.49 -16.24
N SER A 402 12.95 14.33 -17.11
CA SER A 402 12.47 13.93 -18.44
C SER A 402 13.61 13.66 -19.42
N ASN A 403 14.80 14.18 -19.10
CA ASN A 403 16.03 13.90 -19.84
C ASN A 403 17.25 14.12 -18.93
N THR A 404 18.27 13.31 -19.10
CA THR A 404 19.59 13.50 -18.48
C THR A 404 20.60 13.91 -19.54
N GLY A 405 21.53 14.81 -19.18
CA GLY A 405 22.58 15.28 -20.07
C GLY A 405 23.92 15.25 -19.37
N PHE A 406 24.95 14.79 -20.08
CA PHE A 406 26.32 14.88 -19.59
C PHE A 406 26.80 16.34 -19.65
N LEU A 407 27.07 16.93 -18.48
CA LEU A 407 27.52 18.33 -18.37
C LEU A 407 29.03 18.50 -18.51
N GLY A 408 29.80 17.43 -18.28
CA GLY A 408 31.26 17.45 -18.38
C GLY A 408 31.93 16.46 -17.42
N GLN A 409 33.26 16.43 -17.48
CA GLN A 409 34.09 15.61 -16.60
C GLN A 409 35.35 16.34 -16.16
N THR A 410 35.86 15.96 -14.99
CA THR A 410 37.20 16.30 -14.51
C THR A 410 37.97 15.00 -14.35
N THR A 411 39.17 14.92 -14.92
CA THR A 411 40.03 13.74 -14.78
C THR A 411 41.19 14.07 -13.85
N PHE A 412 41.36 13.26 -12.81
CA PHE A 412 42.51 13.33 -11.92
C PHE A 412 43.53 12.25 -12.33
N ALA A 413 44.81 12.59 -12.32
CA ALA A 413 45.86 11.61 -12.56
C ALA A 413 45.89 10.58 -11.44
N THR A 414 46.21 9.33 -11.76
CA THR A 414 46.42 8.28 -10.75
C THR A 414 47.47 8.75 -9.74
N GLY A 415 47.17 8.58 -8.44
CA GLY A 415 48.02 9.07 -7.35
C GLY A 415 47.85 10.56 -7.03
N PHE A 416 46.86 11.24 -7.63
CA PHE A 416 46.51 12.61 -7.26
C PHE A 416 46.16 12.69 -5.78
N THR A 417 46.81 13.60 -5.05
CA THR A 417 46.49 13.92 -3.66
C THR A 417 45.87 15.31 -3.61
N PRO A 418 44.62 15.44 -3.14
CA PRO A 418 44.02 16.76 -2.94
C PRO A 418 44.87 17.63 -2.01
N THR A 419 44.83 18.95 -2.20
CA THR A 419 45.59 19.86 -1.32
C THR A 419 44.94 19.99 0.06
N ASN A 420 45.71 20.39 1.07
CA ASN A 420 45.24 20.74 2.42
C ASN A 420 44.55 19.56 3.15
N ALA A 421 43.49 19.85 3.92
CA ALA A 421 42.77 18.86 4.71
C ALA A 421 42.17 17.73 3.87
N ALA A 422 41.86 17.99 2.59
CA ALA A 422 41.33 16.98 1.69
C ALA A 422 42.34 15.90 1.28
N GLY A 423 43.64 16.18 1.37
CA GLY A 423 44.71 15.21 1.06
C GLY A 423 45.20 14.41 2.26
N THR A 424 44.57 14.59 3.41
CA THR A 424 45.04 14.05 4.69
C THR A 424 43.92 13.33 5.41
N VAL A 425 44.14 12.08 5.79
CA VAL A 425 43.22 11.33 6.66
C VAL A 425 43.97 10.86 7.88
N ASN A 426 43.43 11.15 9.06
CA ASN A 426 44.04 10.82 10.36
C ASN A 426 45.52 11.25 10.46
N GLY A 427 45.87 12.40 9.86
CA GLY A 427 47.24 12.95 9.88
C GLY A 427 48.19 12.37 8.83
N THR A 428 47.73 11.43 7.99
CA THR A 428 48.54 10.82 6.93
C THR A 428 48.11 11.33 5.56
N SER A 429 49.07 11.65 4.69
CA SER A 429 48.77 12.00 3.31
C SER A 429 48.29 10.78 2.54
N VAL A 430 47.10 10.88 1.95
CA VAL A 430 46.46 9.79 1.20
C VAL A 430 46.04 10.29 -0.19
N PRO A 431 46.40 9.59 -1.27
CA PRO A 431 45.87 9.88 -2.59
C PRO A 431 44.33 9.80 -2.60
N LEU A 432 43.72 10.44 -3.60
CA LEU A 432 42.32 10.27 -3.92
C LEU A 432 42.07 8.78 -4.25
N GLY A 433 41.25 8.12 -3.42
CA GLY A 433 40.84 6.73 -3.66
C GLY A 433 39.78 6.64 -4.76
N GLY A 434 39.39 5.42 -5.12
CA GLY A 434 38.19 5.24 -5.95
C GLY A 434 36.96 5.75 -5.19
N LEU A 435 35.93 6.16 -5.94
CA LEU A 435 34.71 6.76 -5.40
C LEU A 435 33.51 5.95 -5.88
N SER A 436 32.77 5.33 -4.96
CA SER A 436 31.62 4.47 -5.31
C SER A 436 30.26 5.14 -5.14
N GLY A 437 30.16 6.14 -4.25
CA GLY A 437 28.89 6.82 -3.96
C GLY A 437 29.05 8.32 -3.77
N VAL A 438 28.00 9.07 -4.07
CA VAL A 438 27.95 10.53 -3.89
C VAL A 438 26.57 11.00 -3.39
N THR A 439 26.55 11.94 -2.46
CA THR A 439 25.32 12.58 -1.98
C THR A 439 25.49 14.10 -1.89
N TYR A 440 24.39 14.85 -2.01
CA TYR A 440 24.39 16.31 -2.09
C TYR A 440 23.78 16.95 -0.83
N ASP A 441 24.54 17.84 -0.21
CA ASP A 441 24.14 18.69 0.90
C ASP A 441 23.67 20.04 0.34
N ALA A 442 22.38 20.11 0.00
CA ALA A 442 21.77 21.30 -0.58
C ALA A 442 21.85 22.53 0.34
N THR A 443 21.78 22.31 1.66
CA THR A 443 21.82 23.38 2.67
C THR A 443 23.17 24.11 2.65
N ASN A 444 24.27 23.36 2.50
CA ASN A 444 25.62 23.91 2.53
C ASN A 444 26.26 23.99 1.13
N ASN A 445 25.51 23.67 0.07
CA ASN A 445 25.96 23.63 -1.32
C ASN A 445 27.29 22.88 -1.51
N ARG A 446 27.33 21.64 -1.02
CA ARG A 446 28.51 20.76 -1.09
C ARG A 446 28.09 19.31 -1.28
N TYR A 447 29.07 18.46 -1.60
CA TYR A 447 28.87 17.04 -1.84
C TYR A 447 29.73 16.22 -0.90
N TYR A 448 29.27 15.00 -0.61
CA TYR A 448 30.08 13.97 0.01
C TYR A 448 30.23 12.80 -0.94
N ALA A 449 31.44 12.27 -1.08
CA ALA A 449 31.68 11.03 -1.79
C ALA A 449 32.40 10.02 -0.91
N ILE A 450 31.96 8.78 -0.92
CA ILE A 450 32.60 7.70 -0.18
C ILE A 450 33.74 7.10 -1.01
N SER A 451 34.87 6.83 -0.36
CA SER A 451 35.97 6.12 -1.00
C SER A 451 35.78 4.61 -0.88
N ASP A 452 35.99 3.89 -1.97
CA ASP A 452 35.94 2.43 -2.08
C ASP A 452 37.22 1.72 -1.61
N ASP A 453 38.19 2.51 -1.12
CA ASP A 453 39.43 1.96 -0.58
C ASP A 453 39.10 1.01 0.58
N ARG A 454 39.48 -0.26 0.42
CA ARG A 454 39.34 -1.33 1.42
C ARG A 454 40.19 -1.07 2.68
N SER A 455 39.66 -0.17 3.50
CA SER A 455 39.92 0.17 4.90
C SER A 455 41.34 0.35 5.41
N SER A 456 42.36 0.39 4.54
CA SER A 456 43.67 0.92 4.93
C SER A 456 43.60 2.42 5.27
N ASN A 457 42.59 3.13 4.73
CA ASN A 457 42.29 4.54 4.99
C ASN A 457 40.79 4.85 4.72
N ALA A 458 39.85 4.05 5.24
CA ALA A 458 38.41 4.25 4.97
C ALA A 458 37.98 5.69 5.28
N ARG A 459 37.31 6.35 4.33
CA ARG A 459 37.05 7.80 4.39
C ARG A 459 35.93 8.21 3.44
N PHE A 460 35.30 9.34 3.74
CA PHE A 460 34.53 10.08 2.77
C PHE A 460 35.14 11.47 2.55
N TYR A 461 35.02 11.97 1.34
CA TYR A 461 35.46 13.29 0.95
C TYR A 461 34.31 14.29 1.03
N THR A 462 34.62 15.52 1.42
CA THR A 462 33.75 16.68 1.20
C THR A 462 34.30 17.48 0.04
N PHE A 463 33.45 17.86 -0.91
CA PHE A 463 33.88 18.64 -2.07
C PHE A 463 32.79 19.59 -2.56
N THR A 464 33.21 20.55 -3.39
CA THR A 464 32.33 21.45 -4.11
C THR A 464 32.61 21.33 -5.60
N VAL A 465 31.55 21.49 -6.39
CA VAL A 465 31.64 21.51 -7.85
C VAL A 465 30.57 22.46 -8.38
N ASN A 466 30.89 23.19 -9.44
CA ASN A 466 29.91 23.88 -10.25
C ASN A 466 29.66 23.03 -11.50
N PRO A 467 28.50 22.34 -11.63
CA PRO A 467 28.22 21.45 -12.75
C PRO A 467 28.32 22.15 -14.11
N ALA A 468 27.99 23.45 -14.20
CA ALA A 468 28.04 24.21 -15.45
C ALA A 468 29.47 24.45 -15.96
N THR A 469 30.47 24.30 -15.11
CA THR A 469 31.88 24.57 -15.44
C THR A 469 32.79 23.41 -15.05
N ILE A 470 32.26 22.21 -14.84
CA ILE A 470 33.03 21.06 -14.32
C ILE A 470 34.25 20.73 -15.22
N SER A 471 34.11 20.89 -16.54
CA SER A 471 35.19 20.63 -17.50
C SER A 471 36.35 21.63 -17.43
N THR A 472 36.15 22.82 -16.88
CA THR A 472 37.16 23.90 -16.83
C THR A 472 37.60 24.23 -15.42
N ALA A 473 36.66 24.27 -14.46
CA ALA A 473 36.90 24.61 -13.06
C ALA A 473 37.20 23.38 -12.19
N GLY A 474 36.86 22.18 -12.67
CA GLY A 474 37.14 20.95 -11.96
C GLY A 474 36.24 20.69 -10.76
N VAL A 475 36.68 19.75 -9.92
CA VAL A 475 36.12 19.45 -8.60
C VAL A 475 37.10 19.94 -7.54
N THR A 476 36.60 20.67 -6.53
CA THR A 476 37.42 21.15 -5.41
C THR A 476 37.11 20.36 -4.16
N PHE A 477 38.00 19.43 -3.81
CA PHE A 477 37.94 18.71 -2.55
C PHE A 477 38.36 19.61 -1.39
N THR A 478 37.50 19.73 -0.38
CA THR A 478 37.69 20.62 0.77
C THR A 478 38.08 19.90 2.04
N ASN A 479 37.67 18.63 2.20
CA ASN A 479 38.01 17.82 3.37
C ASN A 479 38.01 16.32 3.05
N ALA A 480 38.69 15.54 3.91
CA ALA A 480 38.59 14.08 3.95
C ALA A 480 38.40 13.63 5.40
N THR A 481 37.31 12.93 5.67
CA THR A 481 36.96 12.46 7.02
C THR A 481 37.12 10.94 7.08
N GLY A 482 38.02 10.47 7.93
CA GLY A 482 38.25 9.03 8.13
C GLY A 482 37.09 8.38 8.89
N LEU A 483 36.63 7.23 8.40
CA LEU A 483 35.61 6.42 9.08
C LEU A 483 36.22 5.70 10.28
N LYS A 484 35.47 5.69 11.38
CA LYS A 484 35.85 5.07 12.65
C LYS A 484 34.72 4.20 13.17
N ASP A 485 35.09 3.11 13.83
CA ASP A 485 34.14 2.23 14.51
C ASP A 485 33.45 2.95 15.69
N ALA A 486 32.48 2.28 16.32
CA ALA A 486 31.73 2.84 17.45
C ALA A 486 32.64 3.23 18.65
N SER A 487 33.82 2.62 18.77
CA SER A 487 34.82 2.92 19.81
C SER A 487 35.77 4.05 19.42
N GLY A 488 35.64 4.61 18.21
CA GLY A 488 36.49 5.68 17.68
C GLY A 488 37.80 5.19 17.06
N ASN A 489 37.99 3.88 16.87
CA ASN A 489 39.18 3.34 16.23
C ASN A 489 39.03 3.39 14.70
N SER A 490 40.17 3.49 14.00
CA SER A 490 40.17 3.28 12.55
C SER A 490 39.84 1.83 12.23
N PHE A 491 39.10 1.62 11.15
CA PHE A 491 38.85 0.27 10.65
C PHE A 491 40.15 -0.42 10.23
N VAL A 492 40.23 -1.73 10.47
CA VAL A 492 41.37 -2.56 10.08
C VAL A 492 41.35 -2.75 8.57
N ALA A 493 42.51 -2.84 7.90
CA ALA A 493 42.59 -3.09 6.46
C ALA A 493 41.78 -4.33 6.01
N ASN A 494 41.06 -4.20 4.88
CA ASN A 494 40.10 -5.17 4.32
C ASN A 494 38.89 -5.54 5.21
N SER A 495 38.52 -4.72 6.20
CA SER A 495 37.37 -4.99 7.08
C SER A 495 36.06 -4.36 6.63
N LEU A 496 36.10 -3.49 5.61
CA LEU A 496 34.92 -2.96 4.94
C LEU A 496 35.23 -2.62 3.49
N ASP A 497 34.15 -2.49 2.72
CA ASP A 497 34.15 -2.22 1.28
C ASP A 497 33.02 -1.23 0.98
N PRO A 498 33.24 0.08 1.22
CA PRO A 498 32.19 1.08 1.11
C PRO A 498 31.74 1.28 -0.34
N GLU A 499 30.44 1.22 -0.57
CA GLU A 499 29.88 1.42 -1.91
C GLU A 499 28.90 2.60 -1.99
N GLY A 500 28.20 2.87 -0.89
CA GLY A 500 27.13 3.85 -0.87
C GLY A 500 27.30 4.93 0.20
N ILE A 501 26.76 6.13 -0.05
CA ILE A 501 26.65 7.21 0.93
C ILE A 501 25.34 7.98 0.77
N ALA A 502 24.62 8.19 1.88
CA ALA A 502 23.39 8.98 1.94
C ALA A 502 23.41 9.98 3.09
N LEU A 503 23.14 11.26 2.81
CA LEU A 503 22.98 12.30 3.82
C LEU A 503 21.62 12.20 4.51
N THR A 504 21.62 12.22 5.85
CA THR A 504 20.38 12.27 6.63
C THR A 504 19.95 13.70 6.91
N LYS A 505 18.67 13.89 7.27
CA LYS A 505 18.15 15.18 7.74
C LYS A 505 18.77 15.65 9.08
N ASN A 506 19.41 14.75 9.82
CA ASN A 506 20.01 15.03 11.13
C ASN A 506 21.48 15.47 11.03
N GLY A 507 22.03 15.62 9.82
CA GLY A 507 23.44 15.99 9.63
C GLY A 507 24.41 14.84 9.91
N THR A 508 23.99 13.62 9.58
CA THR A 508 24.79 12.38 9.64
C THR A 508 24.78 11.72 8.26
N ILE A 509 25.58 10.67 8.06
CA ILE A 509 25.57 9.91 6.81
C ILE A 509 25.35 8.42 7.07
N PHE A 510 24.52 7.78 6.25
CA PHE A 510 24.56 6.34 6.11
C PHE A 510 25.63 5.97 5.08
N VAL A 511 26.40 4.93 5.37
CA VAL A 511 27.34 4.30 4.45
C VAL A 511 26.98 2.83 4.36
N SER A 512 26.80 2.33 3.15
CA SER A 512 26.73 0.89 2.89
C SER A 512 28.12 0.34 2.62
N SER A 513 28.41 -0.81 3.18
CA SER A 513 29.55 -1.63 2.83
C SER A 513 29.06 -2.94 2.29
N GLU A 514 29.59 -3.36 1.14
CA GLU A 514 29.26 -4.66 0.59
C GLU A 514 29.91 -5.80 1.36
N GLY A 515 30.99 -5.56 2.09
CA GLY A 515 31.72 -6.62 2.80
C GLY A 515 32.64 -7.36 1.83
N GLU A 516 32.99 -8.60 2.12
CA GLU A 516 33.85 -9.40 1.24
C GLU A 516 33.70 -10.87 1.56
N VAL A 517 33.76 -11.71 0.53
CA VAL A 517 33.82 -13.17 0.67
C VAL A 517 34.99 -13.71 -0.16
N ARG A 518 36.15 -13.84 0.50
CA ARG A 518 37.39 -14.42 -0.05
C ARG A 518 37.99 -15.45 0.91
N PRO A 519 37.34 -16.62 1.07
CA PRO A 519 37.81 -17.67 1.97
C PRO A 519 39.20 -18.17 1.58
N ASP A 520 39.58 -18.08 0.30
CA ASP A 520 40.92 -18.38 -0.20
C ASP A 520 42.04 -17.53 0.40
N LEU A 521 41.70 -16.36 0.95
CA LEU A 521 42.62 -15.45 1.62
C LEU A 521 42.48 -15.49 3.16
N GLY A 522 41.71 -16.43 3.69
CA GLY A 522 41.51 -16.65 5.13
C GLY A 522 40.24 -16.00 5.70
N SER A 523 39.92 -16.35 6.95
CA SER A 523 38.70 -15.89 7.64
C SER A 523 38.58 -14.37 7.79
N THR A 524 39.70 -13.64 7.83
CA THR A 524 39.71 -12.17 7.95
C THR A 524 39.22 -11.46 6.69
N ARG A 525 39.13 -12.19 5.57
CA ARG A 525 38.63 -11.72 4.27
C ARG A 525 37.21 -12.23 3.98
N VAL A 526 36.52 -12.66 5.03
CA VAL A 526 35.09 -12.97 5.02
C VAL A 526 34.41 -12.00 5.98
N THR A 527 33.87 -10.91 5.45
CA THR A 527 33.28 -9.81 6.20
C THR A 527 31.82 -9.61 5.80
N ASN A 528 30.98 -9.32 6.80
CA ASN A 528 29.56 -9.11 6.58
C ASN A 528 29.31 -7.75 5.90
N PRO A 529 28.28 -7.66 5.04
CA PRO A 529 27.79 -6.36 4.59
C PRO A 529 27.20 -5.59 5.76
N PHE A 530 27.19 -4.26 5.67
CA PHE A 530 26.52 -3.41 6.65
C PHE A 530 25.90 -2.17 6.02
N ILE A 531 24.97 -1.56 6.75
CA ILE A 531 24.55 -0.17 6.54
C ILE A 531 24.68 0.53 7.88
N LYS A 532 25.66 1.42 8.00
CA LYS A 532 26.02 2.09 9.25
C LYS A 532 25.88 3.59 9.13
N GLU A 533 25.50 4.21 10.24
CA GLU A 533 25.38 5.66 10.36
C GLU A 533 26.64 6.24 11.00
N PHE A 534 27.19 7.29 10.40
CA PHE A 534 28.41 7.96 10.85
C PHE A 534 28.18 9.46 11.06
N SER A 535 28.90 10.01 12.04
CA SER A 535 29.00 11.45 12.24
C SER A 535 29.72 12.11 11.07
N LEU A 536 29.13 13.15 10.48
CA LEU A 536 29.80 13.97 9.46
C LEU A 536 31.07 14.67 9.97
N THR A 537 31.10 14.99 11.27
CA THR A 537 32.20 15.77 11.86
C THR A 537 33.37 14.88 12.24
N THR A 538 33.11 13.73 12.88
CA THR A 538 34.17 12.89 13.45
C THR A 538 34.45 11.63 12.65
N GLY A 539 33.55 11.25 11.74
CA GLY A 539 33.57 9.97 11.03
C GLY A 539 33.28 8.75 11.91
N GLN A 540 32.89 8.96 13.17
CA GLN A 540 32.60 7.88 14.11
C GLN A 540 31.23 7.27 13.84
N GLU A 541 31.16 5.94 13.88
CA GLU A 541 29.91 5.17 13.86
C GLU A 541 29.04 5.55 15.06
N ILE A 542 27.77 5.87 14.79
CA ILE A 542 26.76 6.25 15.79
C ILE A 542 25.52 5.33 15.76
N GLY A 543 25.38 4.50 14.72
CA GLY A 543 24.26 3.60 14.56
C GLY A 543 24.47 2.59 13.43
N SER A 544 23.61 1.58 13.37
CA SER A 544 23.58 0.60 12.26
C SER A 544 22.15 0.17 11.98
N LEU A 545 21.82 -0.03 10.71
CA LEU A 545 20.60 -0.70 10.31
C LEU A 545 20.81 -2.22 10.34
N PRO A 546 19.79 -3.02 10.69
CA PRO A 546 19.90 -4.47 10.68
C PRO A 546 20.00 -4.99 9.25
N VAL A 547 20.94 -5.92 9.02
CA VAL A 547 21.05 -6.65 7.75
C VAL A 547 20.39 -8.02 7.90
N PRO A 548 19.37 -8.36 7.07
CA PRO A 548 18.73 -9.67 7.13
C PRO A 548 19.72 -10.83 6.94
N LYS A 549 19.53 -11.92 7.70
CA LYS A 549 20.44 -13.08 7.71
C LYS A 549 20.75 -13.66 6.32
N LYS A 550 19.81 -13.59 5.38
CA LYS A 550 19.99 -14.08 4.00
C LYS A 550 21.14 -13.39 3.25
N PHE A 551 21.57 -12.22 3.69
CA PHE A 551 22.68 -11.47 3.11
C PHE A 551 24.01 -11.73 3.80
N LEU A 552 24.03 -12.38 4.96
CA LEU A 552 25.27 -12.68 5.67
C LEU A 552 25.98 -13.87 5.00
N PRO A 553 27.26 -13.76 4.63
CA PRO A 553 27.99 -14.84 4.00
C PRO A 553 28.10 -16.07 4.91
N VAL A 554 27.83 -17.23 4.33
CA VAL A 554 28.06 -18.53 4.98
C VAL A 554 29.11 -19.27 4.17
N VAL A 555 30.25 -19.56 4.81
CA VAL A 555 31.34 -20.34 4.23
C VAL A 555 31.35 -21.72 4.87
N GLN A 556 31.30 -22.76 4.04
CA GLN A 556 31.38 -24.15 4.46
C GLN A 556 32.83 -24.62 4.39
N ASP A 557 33.37 -25.09 5.52
CA ASP A 557 34.63 -25.82 5.59
C ASP A 557 34.50 -27.13 4.81
N THR A 558 34.96 -27.12 3.56
CA THR A 558 34.72 -28.23 2.63
C THR A 558 35.91 -29.21 2.63
N ASN A 559 37.06 -28.76 3.13
CA ASN A 559 38.25 -29.59 3.25
C ASN A 559 38.50 -30.14 4.68
N ASN A 560 37.60 -29.86 5.63
CA ASN A 560 37.65 -30.28 7.03
C ASN A 560 38.94 -29.83 7.74
N SER A 561 39.45 -28.66 7.39
CA SER A 561 40.68 -28.13 8.00
C SER A 561 40.44 -27.51 9.38
N GLY A 562 39.19 -27.21 9.73
CA GLY A 562 38.80 -26.47 10.94
C GLY A 562 39.04 -24.96 10.84
N THR A 563 39.44 -24.45 9.68
CA THR A 563 39.74 -23.02 9.46
C THR A 563 39.29 -22.56 8.08
N VAL A 564 38.85 -21.31 7.95
CA VAL A 564 38.47 -20.77 6.63
C VAL A 564 39.72 -20.60 5.74
N ASN A 565 39.73 -21.25 4.59
CA ASN A 565 40.86 -21.28 3.65
C ASN A 565 40.42 -21.55 2.20
N ALA A 566 41.39 -21.69 1.28
CA ALA A 566 41.15 -21.89 -0.15
C ALA A 566 40.40 -23.18 -0.55
N GLY A 567 40.30 -24.16 0.35
CA GLY A 567 39.49 -25.35 0.13
C GLY A 567 38.00 -25.15 0.45
N ASP A 568 37.58 -23.97 0.90
CA ASP A 568 36.23 -23.73 1.41
C ASP A 568 35.35 -22.99 0.42
N THR A 569 34.04 -23.26 0.50
CA THR A 569 33.06 -22.76 -0.46
C THR A 569 32.01 -21.90 0.23
N GLN A 570 31.73 -20.74 -0.35
CA GLN A 570 30.57 -19.96 0.06
C GLN A 570 29.27 -20.63 -0.41
N THR A 571 28.34 -20.86 0.51
CA THR A 571 27.05 -21.53 0.22
C THR A 571 25.88 -20.57 0.16
N SER A 572 25.95 -19.42 0.83
CA SER A 572 24.90 -18.38 0.81
C SER A 572 25.43 -17.01 1.25
N GLY A 573 24.58 -15.99 1.15
CA GLY A 573 24.89 -14.59 1.44
C GLY A 573 25.17 -13.75 0.20
N ILE A 574 25.68 -12.54 0.42
CA ILE A 574 26.16 -11.62 -0.60
C ILE A 574 27.28 -12.21 -1.46
N ARG A 575 27.50 -11.67 -2.66
CA ARG A 575 28.68 -11.96 -3.49
C ARG A 575 29.41 -10.66 -3.75
N ASN A 576 30.74 -10.72 -3.84
CA ASN A 576 31.57 -9.54 -4.12
C ASN A 576 31.09 -8.84 -5.41
N ASN A 577 31.02 -7.51 -5.41
CA ASN A 577 30.52 -6.64 -6.47
C ASN A 577 29.08 -6.92 -6.92
N LEU A 578 28.23 -7.47 -6.05
CA LEU A 578 26.82 -7.77 -6.33
C LEU A 578 25.93 -7.47 -5.10
N ALA A 579 26.41 -6.63 -4.19
CA ALA A 579 25.81 -6.46 -2.88
C ALA A 579 25.89 -4.99 -2.45
N PHE A 580 24.75 -4.40 -2.08
CA PHE A 580 24.68 -3.09 -1.42
C PHE A 580 25.27 -1.87 -2.18
N GLU A 581 25.70 -2.05 -3.44
CA GLU A 581 26.25 -0.99 -4.30
C GLU A 581 25.30 0.20 -4.52
N SER A 582 23.99 -0.06 -4.58
CA SER A 582 22.97 0.96 -4.90
C SER A 582 22.01 1.28 -3.76
N LEU A 583 22.36 0.93 -2.51
CA LEU A 583 21.39 0.92 -1.39
C LEU A 583 21.33 2.20 -0.54
N THR A 584 22.06 3.26 -0.90
CA THR A 584 22.09 4.52 -0.12
C THR A 584 21.84 5.73 -1.01
#